data_AF-C6J1N8-F1
#
_entry.id   AF-C6J1N8-F1
#
_cell.length_a   1.000
_cell.length_b   1.000
_cell.length_c   1.000
_cell.angle_alpha   90.00
_cell.angle_beta   90.00
_cell.angle_gamma   90.00
#
_symmetry.space_group_name_H-M   'P 1'
#
loop_
_entity.id
_entity.type
_entity.pdbx_description
1 polymer ?
#
loop_
_entity_poly.entity_id
_entity_poly.type
_entity_poly.pdbx_seq_one_letter_code
_entity_poly.pdbx_strand_id
1 'polypeptide(L)'
;MGQADKVKYIVSVCTGSLLLGAAGFLKYKKATTHPNAYELLEPYCEEVIKSRIVKDGNLITAGGVSTSIDLALYIVSLLVNKDAVEIIKKQIDYPYESQGIVEV
;
A
#
# COMPACT_ATOMS: atom_id res chain seq x y z
N MET A 1 -23.68 3.59 -2.73
CA MET A 1 -22.65 2.66 -3.25
C MET A 1 -21.54 3.52 -3.82
N GLY A 2 -20.38 3.52 -3.17
CA GLY A 2 -19.24 4.37 -3.53
C GLY A 2 -18.42 3.74 -4.65
N GLN A 3 -17.62 4.53 -5.36
CA GLN A 3 -16.75 4.04 -6.45
C GLN A 3 -15.78 2.93 -5.98
N ALA A 4 -15.40 2.95 -4.70
CA ALA A 4 -14.51 1.97 -4.07
C ALA A 4 -15.13 0.56 -3.89
N ASP A 5 -16.45 0.40 -3.92
CA ASP A 5 -17.10 -0.91 -3.68
C ASP A 5 -16.88 -1.91 -4.84
N LYS A 6 -16.36 -1.43 -5.98
CA LYS A 6 -16.24 -2.20 -7.23
C LYS A 6 -14.80 -2.40 -7.71
N VAL A 7 -13.80 -1.94 -6.96
CA VAL A 7 -12.39 -2.03 -7.38
C VAL A 7 -11.72 -3.30 -6.86
N LYS A 8 -10.78 -3.84 -7.64
CA LYS A 8 -10.00 -5.03 -7.23
C LYS A 8 -9.09 -4.74 -6.04
N TYR A 9 -8.49 -3.54 -5.99
CA TYR A 9 -7.64 -3.10 -4.90
C TYR A 9 -7.92 -1.65 -4.53
N ILE A 10 -7.95 -1.36 -3.22
CA ILE A 10 -7.95 -0.01 -2.66
C ILE A 10 -6.54 0.28 -2.19
N VAL A 11 -5.94 1.38 -2.66
CA VAL A 11 -4.52 1.65 -2.47
C VAL A 11 -4.28 3.07 -1.95
N SER A 12 -3.35 3.24 -1.00
CA SER A 12 -2.88 4.56 -0.57
C SER A 12 -1.39 4.58 -0.27
N VAL A 13 -0.78 5.76 -0.37
CA VAL A 13 0.60 6.04 0.04
C VAL A 13 0.61 7.15 1.08
N CYS A 14 1.60 7.12 1.97
CA CYS A 14 1.88 8.17 2.95
C CYS A 14 0.66 8.38 3.85
N THR A 15 0.32 9.63 4.13
CA THR A 15 -0.86 10.01 4.90
C THR A 15 -2.18 9.76 4.18
N GLY A 16 -2.17 9.27 2.92
CA GLY A 16 -3.38 8.90 2.21
C GLY A 16 -4.19 7.80 2.90
N SER A 17 -3.55 6.93 3.70
CA SER A 17 -4.28 5.94 4.51
C SER A 17 -5.14 6.59 5.60
N LEU A 18 -4.82 7.81 6.07
CA LEU A 18 -5.70 8.54 6.99
C LEU A 18 -7.04 8.88 6.32
N LEU A 19 -7.04 9.20 5.03
CA LEU A 19 -8.27 9.45 4.26
C LEU A 19 -9.08 8.16 4.08
N LEU A 20 -8.42 7.03 3.80
CA LEU A 20 -9.08 5.73 3.74
C LEU A 20 -9.67 5.35 5.10
N GLY A 21 -8.96 5.65 6.18
CA GLY A 21 -9.39 5.44 7.56
C GLY A 21 -10.62 6.26 7.91
N ALA A 22 -10.59 7.57 7.63
CA ALA A 22 -11.72 8.47 7.84
C ALA A 22 -12.96 8.06 7.01
N ALA A 23 -12.75 7.47 5.83
CA ALA A 23 -13.82 6.92 5.00
C ALA A 23 -14.32 5.53 5.45
N GLY A 24 -13.72 4.94 6.50
CA GLY A 24 -14.12 3.67 7.09
C GLY A 24 -13.53 2.42 6.43
N PHE A 25 -12.67 2.55 5.41
CA PHE A 25 -12.10 1.41 4.69
C PHE A 25 -11.05 0.64 5.50
N LEU A 26 -10.49 1.24 6.54
CA LEU A 26 -9.49 0.61 7.40
C LEU A 26 -10.09 -0.08 8.63
N LYS A 27 -11.41 -0.06 8.79
CA LYS A 27 -12.08 -0.67 9.94
C LYS A 27 -11.79 -2.18 9.95
N TYR A 28 -11.22 -2.68 11.05
CA TYR A 28 -10.80 -4.09 11.20
C TYR A 28 -9.73 -4.54 10.18
N LYS A 29 -8.88 -3.60 9.74
CA LYS A 29 -7.79 -3.87 8.82
C LYS A 29 -6.45 -3.51 9.43
N LYS A 30 -5.41 -4.23 9.03
CA LYS A 30 -4.02 -3.85 9.30
C LYS A 30 -3.53 -2.93 8.20
N ALA A 31 -2.85 -1.85 8.58
CA ALA A 31 -2.42 -0.82 7.64
C ALA A 31 -1.09 -0.16 8.04
N THR A 32 -0.48 0.55 7.10
CA THR A 32 0.67 1.44 7.32
C THR A 32 0.37 2.85 6.81
N THR A 33 1.22 3.80 7.17
CA THR A 33 1.18 5.20 6.71
C THR A 33 2.60 5.78 6.74
N HIS A 34 2.73 7.08 6.50
CA HIS A 34 3.99 7.77 6.70
C HIS A 34 4.51 7.54 8.14
N PRO A 35 5.82 7.28 8.36
CA PRO A 35 6.33 6.98 9.70
C PRO A 35 5.99 8.03 10.78
N ASN A 36 6.00 9.32 10.41
CA ASN A 36 5.64 10.42 11.30
C ASN A 36 4.13 10.53 11.60
N ALA A 37 3.29 9.65 11.05
CA ALA A 37 1.84 9.69 11.16
C ALA A 37 1.24 8.39 11.71
N TYR A 38 2.06 7.44 12.20
CA TYR A 38 1.55 6.18 12.74
C TYR A 38 0.52 6.38 13.85
N GLU A 39 0.80 7.23 14.83
CA GLU A 39 -0.13 7.55 15.93
C GLU A 39 -1.45 8.15 15.44
N LEU A 40 -1.43 8.88 14.31
CA LEU A 40 -2.64 9.44 13.70
C LEU A 40 -3.49 8.36 12.99
N LEU A 41 -2.87 7.25 12.58
CA LEU A 41 -3.56 6.15 11.91
C LEU A 41 -4.21 5.18 12.90
N GLU A 42 -3.63 5.01 14.09
CA GLU A 42 -4.10 4.06 15.12
C GLU A 42 -5.62 4.06 15.36
N PRO A 43 -6.31 5.22 15.46
CA PRO A 43 -7.75 5.23 15.71
C PRO A 43 -8.61 4.69 14.56
N TYR A 44 -8.05 4.54 13.35
CA TYR A 44 -8.80 4.21 12.14
C TYR A 44 -8.66 2.74 11.72
N CYS A 45 -7.74 1.98 12.30
CA CYS A 45 -7.41 0.62 11.87
C CYS A 45 -7.33 -0.35 13.06
N GLU A 46 -7.24 -1.66 12.77
CA GLU A 46 -7.03 -2.67 13.81
C GLU A 46 -5.61 -2.64 14.37
N GLU A 47 -4.62 -2.50 13.48
CA GLU A 47 -3.21 -2.51 13.83
C GLU A 47 -2.40 -1.68 12.83
N VAL A 48 -1.53 -0.81 13.35
CA VAL A 48 -0.54 -0.09 12.53
C VAL A 48 0.73 -0.93 12.41
N ILE A 49 0.99 -1.46 11.22
CA ILE A 49 2.17 -2.25 10.93
C ILE A 49 3.28 -1.33 10.43
N LYS A 50 4.41 -1.29 11.14
CA LYS A 50 5.59 -0.47 10.79
C LYS A 50 6.41 -1.10 9.67
N SER A 51 5.79 -1.26 8.50
CA SER A 51 6.41 -1.79 7.27
C SER A 51 6.24 -0.84 6.10
N ARG A 52 7.02 -1.04 5.03
CA ARG A 52 6.96 -0.21 3.82
C ARG A 52 5.61 -0.38 3.12
N ILE A 53 5.18 -1.61 2.90
CA ILE A 53 3.90 -1.95 2.27
C ILE A 53 3.19 -2.98 3.14
N VAL A 54 1.89 -2.79 3.33
CA VAL A 54 1.00 -3.71 4.04
C VAL A 54 -0.18 -4.00 3.14
N LYS A 55 -0.43 -5.29 2.89
CA LYS A 55 -1.61 -5.76 2.18
C LYS A 55 -2.46 -6.61 3.13
N ASP A 56 -3.72 -6.22 3.29
CA ASP A 56 -4.73 -6.95 4.04
C ASP A 56 -5.94 -7.15 3.11
N GLY A 57 -6.05 -8.37 2.56
CA GLY A 57 -7.06 -8.68 1.54
C GLY A 57 -6.93 -7.82 0.27
N ASN A 58 -7.93 -7.00 -0.01
CA ASN A 58 -7.98 -6.09 -1.17
C ASN A 58 -7.46 -4.67 -0.87
N LEU A 59 -7.07 -4.39 0.38
CA LEU A 59 -6.53 -3.10 0.79
C LEU A 59 -5.00 -3.16 0.81
N ILE A 60 -4.35 -2.20 0.17
CA ILE A 60 -2.89 -2.07 0.15
C ILE A 60 -2.51 -0.66 0.59
N THR A 61 -1.80 -0.55 1.70
CA THR A 61 -1.30 0.74 2.20
C THR A 61 0.21 0.75 2.17
N ALA A 62 0.80 1.88 1.86
CA ALA A 62 2.24 2.07 1.82
C ALA A 62 2.67 3.29 2.62
N GLY A 63 3.90 3.23 3.13
CA GLY A 63 4.51 4.24 3.96
C GLY A 63 4.91 5.51 3.22
N GLY A 64 6.14 5.99 3.42
CA GLY A 64 6.61 7.27 2.87
C GLY A 64 6.57 7.37 1.34
N VAL A 65 6.75 8.60 0.83
CA VAL A 65 6.64 8.92 -0.61
C VAL A 65 7.52 8.04 -1.49
N SER A 66 8.75 7.74 -1.05
CA SER A 66 9.67 6.89 -1.82
C SER A 66 9.19 5.44 -1.98
N THR A 67 8.26 4.98 -1.14
CA THR A 67 7.65 3.65 -1.27
C THR A 67 6.67 3.58 -2.44
N SER A 68 6.29 4.70 -3.07
CA SER A 68 5.36 4.70 -4.21
C SER A 68 5.85 3.85 -5.39
N ILE A 69 7.16 3.85 -5.67
CA ILE A 69 7.72 3.08 -6.78
C ILE A 69 7.65 1.59 -6.47
N ASP A 70 8.09 1.18 -5.28
CA ASP A 70 7.97 -0.21 -4.81
C ASP A 70 6.51 -0.70 -4.82
N LEU A 71 5.59 0.15 -4.37
CA LEU A 71 4.17 -0.17 -4.36
C LEU A 71 3.62 -0.37 -5.77
N ALA A 72 3.99 0.49 -6.72
CA ALA A 72 3.56 0.35 -8.11
C ALA A 72 4.08 -0.95 -8.72
N LEU A 73 5.35 -1.30 -8.51
CA LEU A 73 5.93 -2.56 -8.97
C LEU A 73 5.26 -3.77 -8.31
N TYR A 74 4.98 -3.69 -7.01
CA TYR A 74 4.25 -4.73 -6.30
C TYR A 74 2.84 -4.92 -6.88
N ILE A 75 2.11 -3.84 -7.17
CA ILE A 75 0.79 -3.91 -7.82
C ILE A 75 0.88 -4.52 -9.22
N VAL A 76 1.89 -4.16 -10.01
CA VAL A 76 2.13 -4.80 -11.33
C VAL A 76 2.31 -6.31 -11.17
N SER A 77 3.05 -6.75 -10.15
CA SER A 77 3.23 -8.17 -9.86
C SER A 77 1.91 -8.91 -9.57
N LEU A 78 0.95 -8.24 -8.91
CA LEU A 78 -0.36 -8.77 -8.57
C LEU A 78 -1.36 -8.75 -9.74
N LEU A 79 -1.20 -7.79 -10.66
CA LEU A 79 -2.12 -7.59 -11.78
C LEU A 79 -1.68 -8.28 -13.06
N VAL A 80 -0.37 -8.43 -13.27
CA VAL A 80 0.22 -8.95 -14.50
C VAL A 80 1.04 -10.20 -14.21
N ASN A 81 2.29 -10.03 -13.79
CA ASN A 81 3.22 -11.08 -13.36
C ASN A 81 4.58 -10.44 -12.97
N LYS A 82 5.54 -11.28 -12.55
CA LYS A 82 6.90 -10.84 -12.20
C LYS A 82 7.75 -10.42 -13.41
N ASP A 83 7.53 -10.99 -14.59
CA ASP A 83 8.32 -10.63 -15.78
C ASP A 83 8.05 -9.17 -16.20
N ALA A 84 6.80 -8.72 -16.09
CA ALA A 84 6.42 -7.33 -16.31
C ALA A 84 7.12 -6.38 -15.33
N VAL A 85 7.30 -6.79 -14.07
CA VAL A 85 8.03 -6.00 -13.07
C VAL A 85 9.48 -5.79 -13.49
N GLU A 86 10.17 -6.83 -13.94
CA GLU A 86 11.57 -6.75 -14.37
C GLU A 86 11.74 -5.90 -15.64
N ILE A 87 10.80 -5.99 -16.59
CA ILE A 87 10.77 -5.11 -17.76
C ILE A 87 10.63 -3.64 -17.34
N ILE A 88 9.69 -3.34 -16.45
CA ILE A 88 9.45 -1.96 -15.99
C ILE A 88 10.67 -1.45 -15.21
N LYS A 89 11.21 -2.22 -14.26
CA LYS A 89 12.42 -1.85 -13.49
C LYS A 89 13.56 -1.46 -14.41
N LYS A 90 13.81 -2.25 -15.46
CA LYS A 90 14.83 -1.96 -16.47
C LYS A 90 14.51 -0.70 -17.28
N GLN A 91 13.25 -0.49 -17.64
CA GLN A 91 12.82 0.68 -18.43
C GLN A 91 12.96 1.99 -17.65
N ILE A 92 12.65 1.99 -16.35
CA ILE A 92 12.73 3.19 -15.50
C ILE A 92 14.08 3.34 -14.79
N ASP A 93 15.06 2.49 -15.12
CA ASP A 93 16.38 2.43 -14.49
C ASP A 93 16.31 2.37 -12.96
N TYR A 94 15.47 1.47 -12.43
CA TYR A 94 15.26 1.28 -11.00
C TYR A 94 15.97 0.00 -10.53
N PRO A 95 17.18 0.11 -9.93
CA PRO A 95 18.04 -1.03 -9.62
C PRO A 95 17.70 -1.71 -8.28
N TYR A 96 16.66 -1.25 -7.58
CA TYR A 96 16.36 -1.69 -6.22
C TYR A 96 15.33 -2.81 -6.21
N GLU A 97 15.47 -3.72 -5.23
CA GLU A 97 14.44 -4.70 -4.90
C GLU A 97 13.46 -4.13 -3.90
N SER A 98 12.18 -4.39 -4.10
CA SER A 98 11.15 -3.99 -3.14
C SER A 98 11.28 -4.80 -1.86
N GLN A 99 11.34 -4.09 -0.73
CA GLN A 99 11.52 -4.65 0.61
C GLN A 99 10.36 -4.25 1.53
N GLY A 100 10.21 -4.96 2.64
CA GLY A 100 9.24 -4.61 3.68
C GLY A 100 7.79 -4.70 3.20
N ILE A 101 7.46 -5.78 2.47
CA ILE A 101 6.07 -6.10 2.11
C ILE A 101 5.55 -7.11 3.14
N VAL A 102 4.47 -6.77 3.81
CA VAL A 102 3.75 -7.67 4.73
C VAL A 102 2.39 -7.97 4.13
N GLU A 103 2.10 -9.26 3.93
CA GLU A 103 0.77 -9.75 3.56
C GLU A 103 0.14 -10.42 4.77
N VAL A 104 -1.09 -10.01 5.08
CA VAL A 104 -1.91 -10.49 6.20
C VAL A 104 -3.12 -11.25 5.68
#